data_AF-A0A7W1CZX8-F1
#
_entry.id   AF-A0A7W1CZX8-F1
#
_cell.length_a   1.000
_cell.length_b   1.000
_cell.length_c   1.000
_cell.angle_alpha   90.00
_cell.angle_beta   90.00
_cell.angle_gamma   90.00
#
_symmetry.space_group_name_H-M   'P 1'
#
loop_
_entity.id
_entity.type
_entity.pdbx_description
1 polymer ?
#
loop_
_entity_poly.entity_id
_entity_poly.type
_entity_poly.pdbx_seq_one_letter_code
_entity_poly.pdbx_strand_id
1 'polypeptide(L)' 'MKEQGPVRIPKDVLEELEAVRRYTRTDMLDIPTLRYVAMETGKPALAVWVGKHEGEYGRGLLDGFQAED' A
#
# COMPACT_ATOMS: atom_id res chain seq x y z
N MET A 1 1.46 22.95 -10.90
CA MET A 1 2.05 21.66 -10.50
C MET A 1 1.62 20.65 -11.55
N LYS A 2 2.53 19.85 -12.12
CA LYS A 2 2.10 18.69 -12.92
C LYS A 2 1.31 17.80 -11.98
N GLU A 3 0.08 17.46 -12.33
CA GLU A 3 -0.67 16.40 -11.65
C GLU A 3 0.20 15.16 -11.72
N GLN A 4 0.80 14.79 -10.58
CA GLN A 4 1.53 13.53 -10.49
C GLN A 4 0.44 12.46 -10.47
N GLY A 5 0.35 11.66 -11.52
CA GLY A 5 -0.63 10.59 -11.61
C GLY A 5 -0.44 9.54 -10.51
N PRO A 6 -1.30 8.51 -10.48
CA PRO A 6 -1.25 7.47 -9.46
C PRO A 6 0.15 6.85 -9.30
N VAL A 7 0.47 6.43 -8.07
CA VAL A 7 1.71 5.71 -7.79
C VAL A 7 1.62 4.32 -8.42
N ARG A 8 2.52 4.06 -9.36
CA ARG A 8 2.68 2.74 -9.97
C ARG A 8 3.36 1.80 -8.99
N ILE A 9 2.71 0.67 -8.72
CA ILE A 9 3.21 -0.36 -7.80
C ILE A 9 3.02 -1.75 -8.42
N PRO A 10 3.82 -2.75 -8.00
CA PRO A 10 3.63 -4.12 -8.44
C PRO A 10 2.20 -4.61 -8.22
N LYS A 11 1.69 -5.41 -9.15
CA LYS A 11 0.29 -5.87 -9.13
C LYS A 11 -0.07 -6.64 -7.86
N ASP A 12 0.82 -7.51 -7.39
CA ASP A 12 0.65 -8.28 -6.14
C ASP A 12 0.56 -7.36 -4.91
N VAL A 13 1.37 -6.31 -4.86
CA VAL A 13 1.31 -5.28 -3.81
C VAL A 13 -0.04 -4.56 -3.83
N LEU A 14 -0.56 -4.22 -5.01
CA LEU A 14 -1.88 -3.58 -5.14
C LEU A 14 -3.03 -4.50 -4.70
N GLU A 15 -3.03 -5.76 -5.14
CA GLU A 15 -4.05 -6.74 -4.75
C GLU A 15 -4.04 -6.98 -3.23
N GLU A 16 -2.85 -7.08 -2.64
CA GLU A 16 -2.68 -7.21 -1.20
C GLU A 16 -3.17 -5.95 -0.46
N LEU A 17 -2.84 -4.75 -0.95
CA LEU A 17 -3.30 -3.48 -0.39
C LEU A 17 -4.83 -3.40 -0.37
N GLU A 18 -5.49 -3.75 -1.48
CA GLU A 18 -6.95 -3.77 -1.57
C GLU A 18 -7.58 -4.82 -0.65
N ALA A 19 -6.94 -5.97 -0.49
CA ALA A 19 -7.40 -7.01 0.42
C ALA A 19 -7.27 -6.56 1.88
N VAL A 20 -6.16 -5.92 2.26
CA VAL A 20 -5.99 -5.31 3.59
C VAL A 20 -7.05 -4.25 3.81
N ARG A 21 -7.24 -3.29 2.88
CA ARG A 21 -8.27 -2.24 2.99
C ARG A 21 -9.68 -2.80 3.24
N ARG A 22 -10.04 -3.91 2.62
CA ARG A 22 -11.34 -4.58 2.85
C ARG A 22 -11.44 -5.27 4.21
N TYR A 23 -10.31 -5.71 4.76
CA TYR A 23 -10.25 -6.45 6.01
C TYR A 23 -10.15 -5.54 7.24
N THR A 24 -9.42 -4.43 7.16
CA THR A 24 -9.11 -3.60 8.33
C THR A 24 -10.12 -2.47 8.57
N ARG A 25 -10.36 -2.17 9.84
CA ARG A 25 -10.91 -0.89 10.33
C ARG A 25 -9.80 0.08 10.77
N THR A 26 -8.55 -0.26 10.50
CA THR A 26 -7.35 0.46 10.92
C THR A 26 -7.09 1.60 9.95
N ASP A 27 -6.51 2.68 10.48
CA ASP A 27 -6.00 3.78 9.69
C ASP A 27 -4.83 3.31 8.82
N MET A 28 -4.93 3.51 7.50
CA MET A 28 -3.88 3.16 6.54
C MET A 28 -2.62 4.04 6.70
N LEU A 29 -2.69 5.11 7.50
CA LEU A 29 -1.55 5.95 7.86
C LEU A 29 -0.66 5.34 8.95
N ASP A 30 -1.18 4.39 9.73
CA ASP A 30 -0.38 3.67 10.74
C ASP A 30 0.43 2.55 10.06
N ILE A 31 1.56 2.94 9.47
CA ILE A 31 2.46 2.03 8.72
C ILE A 31 2.91 0.83 9.57
N PRO A 32 3.32 0.98 10.86
CA PRO A 32 3.61 -0.17 11.71
C PRO A 32 2.44 -1.15 11.82
N THR A 33 1.23 -0.67 12.10
CA THR A 33 0.05 -1.55 12.23
C THR A 33 -0.35 -2.15 10.89
N LEU A 34 -0.25 -1.40 9.79
CA LEU A 34 -0.48 -1.91 8.45
C LEU A 34 0.44 -3.09 8.13
N ARG A 35 1.75 -2.93 8.37
CA ARG A 35 2.74 -3.98 8.12
C ARG A 35 2.46 -5.21 8.97
N TYR A 36 2.08 -5.02 10.23
CA TYR A 36 1.69 -6.12 11.11
C TYR A 36 0.46 -6.86 10.55
N VAL A 37 -0.64 -6.16 10.24
CA VAL A 37 -1.85 -6.78 9.70
C VAL A 37 -1.59 -7.48 8.36
N ALA A 38 -0.77 -6.87 7.49
CA ALA A 38 -0.39 -7.48 6.22
C ALA A 38 0.33 -8.81 6.45
N MET A 39 1.30 -8.86 7.36
CA MET A 39 1.99 -10.12 7.70
C MET A 39 1.04 -11.16 8.31
N GLU A 40 0.21 -10.77 9.28
CA GLU A 40 -0.75 -11.67 9.93
C GLU A 40 -1.81 -12.23 8.96
N THR A 41 -2.12 -11.50 7.90
CA THR A 41 -3.12 -11.91 6.89
C THR A 41 -2.50 -12.53 5.63
N GLY A 42 -1.21 -12.89 5.68
CA GLY A 42 -0.52 -13.57 4.59
C GLY A 42 -0.28 -12.67 3.37
N LYS A 43 0.04 -11.39 3.60
CA LYS A 43 0.25 -10.36 2.58
C LYS A 43 1.65 -9.74 2.71
N PRO A 44 2.71 -10.55 2.51
CA PRO A 44 4.07 -10.11 2.77
C PRO A 44 4.59 -9.13 1.70
N ALA A 45 4.07 -9.15 0.47
CA ALA A 45 4.53 -8.27 -0.60
C ALA A 45 4.26 -6.80 -0.24
N LEU A 46 3.07 -6.52 0.29
CA LEU A 46 2.69 -5.21 0.81
C LEU A 46 3.58 -4.78 1.97
N ALA A 47 3.80 -5.65 2.95
CA ALA A 47 4.60 -5.31 4.13
C ALA A 47 6.06 -4.98 3.77
N VAL A 48 6.63 -5.72 2.81
CA VAL A 48 7.99 -5.49 2.29
C VAL A 48 8.04 -4.21 1.47
N TRP A 49 7.07 -3.99 0.58
CA TRP A 49 7.04 -2.82 -0.28
C TRP A 49 6.91 -1.54 0.53
N VAL A 50 5.95 -1.46 1.45
CA VAL A 50 5.77 -0.25 2.30
C VAL A 50 7.02 0.07 3.10
N GLY A 51 7.71 -0.95 3.65
CA GLY A 51 8.95 -0.73 4.41
C GLY A 51 10.13 -0.19 3.59
N LYS A 52 10.09 -0.31 2.26
CA LYS A 52 11.11 0.23 1.34
C LYS A 52 10.68 1.53 0.66
N HIS A 53 9.37 1.76 0.57
CA HIS A 53 8.75 2.78 -0.26
C HIS A 53 7.81 3.69 0.55
N GLU A 54 8.12 4.02 1.82
CA GLU A 54 7.23 4.77 2.71
C GLU A 54 6.75 6.11 2.11
N GLY A 55 7.63 6.85 1.43
CA GLY A 55 7.26 8.11 0.77
C GLY A 55 6.32 7.93 -0.41
N GLU A 56 6.51 6.86 -1.20
CA GLU A 56 5.62 6.53 -2.32
C GLU A 56 4.27 6.00 -1.81
N TYR A 57 4.28 5.25 -0.71
CA TYR A 57 3.07 4.82 -0.03
C TYR A 57 2.25 6.02 0.45
N GLY A 58 2.90 6.95 1.16
CA GLY A 58 2.25 8.19 1.63
C GLY A 58 1.66 8.99 0.47
N ARG A 59 2.41 9.14 -0.64
CA ARG A 59 1.88 9.77 -1.85
C ARG A 59 0.69 9.02 -2.44
N GLY A 60 0.76 7.70 -2.56
CA GLY A 60 -0.33 6.90 -3.14
C GLY A 60 -1.60 6.87 -2.28
N LEU A 61 -1.50 7.14 -0.97
CA LEU A 61 -2.68 7.39 -0.15
C LEU A 61 -3.42 8.69 -0.55
N LEU A 62 -2.72 9.67 -1.11
CA LEU A 62 -3.29 10.94 -1.58
C LEU A 62 -3.67 10.89 -3.07
N ASP A 63 -2.75 10.41 -3.91
CA ASP A 63 -2.83 10.48 -5.37
C ASP A 63 -3.38 9.18 -6.01
N GLY A 64 -3.59 8.13 -5.20
CA GLY A 64 -4.03 6.82 -5.63
C GLY A 64 -2.88 5.88 -6.02
N PHE A 65 -3.23 4.60 -6.18
CA PHE A 65 -2.33 3.54 -6.61
C PHE A 65 -2.81 2.93 -7.93
N GLN A 66 -1.87 2.50 -8.76
CA GLN A 66 -2.16 1.78 -10.00
C GLN A 66 -1.13 0.66 -10.20
N ALA A 67 -1.55 -0.46 -10.76
CA ALA A 67 -0.63 -1.54 -11.08
C ALA A 67 0.40 -1.09 -12.13
N GLU A 68 1.63 -1.57 -11.99
CA GLU A 68 2.58 -1.67 -13.09
C GLU A 68 2.03 -2.61 -14.16
N ASP A 69 2.33 -2.31 -15.43
CA ASP A 69 1.91 -3.10 -16.59
C ASP A 69 2.66 -4.44 -16.69
#